data_AF-A0A815UUU2-F1
#
_entry.id   AF-A0A815UUU2-F1
#
_cell.length_a   1.000
_cell.length_b   1.000
_cell.length_c   1.000
_cell.angle_alpha   90.00
_cell.angle_beta   90.00
_cell.angle_gamma   90.00
#
_symmetry.space_group_name_H-M   'P 1'
#
loop_
_entity.id
_entity.type
_entity.pdbx_description
1 polymer ?
#
loop_
_entity_poly.entity_id
_entity_poly.type
_entity_poly.pdbx_seq_one_letter_code
_entity_poly.pdbx_strand_id
1 'polypeptide(L)'
;MAQRLTKDECRKLFRQFDNGNGILSLAEIDRAIVFWHPEFGTNRQAMIRAFKAADTNGSGFVEFKEFHRFLDLLYYYNQLSNLFRQLDTNKDKRISFNEFKQGHELIGYSSTDENSLRQEFNRIDTNHGGYILFDEFCIYMAKKKLQ
;
A
#
# COMPACT_ATOMS: atom_id res chain seq x y z
N MET A 1 -7.36 15.40 1.61
CA MET A 1 -6.08 15.35 0.88
C MET A 1 -4.99 15.56 1.91
N ALA A 2 -4.15 14.56 2.20
CA ALA A 2 -3.02 14.76 3.12
C ALA A 2 -2.13 15.89 2.60
N GLN A 3 -1.80 16.86 3.47
CA GLN A 3 -0.99 18.01 3.11
C GLN A 3 0.38 17.54 2.63
N ARG A 4 0.76 17.90 1.40
CA ARG A 4 2.05 17.50 0.83
C ARG A 4 3.15 18.25 1.56
N LEU A 5 4.01 17.53 2.29
CA LEU A 5 5.13 18.12 3.00
C LEU A 5 6.07 18.84 2.03
N THR A 6 6.51 20.02 2.44
CA THR A 6 7.60 20.75 1.78
C THR A 6 8.93 19.98 1.90
N LYS A 7 9.90 20.35 1.06
CA LYS A 7 11.24 19.73 1.09
C LYS A 7 11.94 19.92 2.45
N ASP A 8 11.71 21.04 3.11
CA ASP A 8 12.32 21.34 4.41
C ASP A 8 11.63 20.57 5.54
N GLU A 9 10.31 20.40 5.50
CA GLU A 9 9.59 19.52 6.41
C GLU A 9 10.01 18.06 6.23
N CYS A 10 10.12 17.58 4.99
CA CYS A 10 10.66 16.25 4.70
C CYS A 10 12.07 16.07 5.27
N ARG A 11 12.94 17.09 5.16
CA ARG A 11 14.30 17.03 5.71
C ARG A 11 14.33 17.01 7.22
N LYS A 12 13.50 17.82 7.88
CA LYS A 12 13.36 17.82 9.34
C LYS A 12 12.87 16.46 9.83
N LEU A 13 11.83 15.92 9.18
CA LEU A 13 11.25 14.63 9.50
C LEU A 13 12.27 13.49 9.31
N PHE A 14 12.98 13.46 8.17
CA PHE A 14 14.01 12.47 7.91
C PHE A 14 15.10 12.47 8.98
N ARG A 15 15.65 13.65 9.32
CA ARG A 15 16.71 13.80 10.33
C ARG A 15 16.25 13.46 11.75
N GLN A 16 14.95 13.58 12.03
CA GLN A 16 14.41 13.25 13.35
C GLN A 16 14.47 11.74 13.62
N PHE A 17 14.41 10.90 12.58
CA PHE A 17 14.32 9.45 12.70
C PHE A 17 15.59 8.71 12.24
N ASP A 18 16.41 9.38 11.43
CA ASP A 18 17.75 8.92 11.07
C ASP A 18 18.66 8.92 12.31
N ASN A 19 19.37 7.82 12.54
CA ASN A 19 20.34 7.70 13.62
C ASN A 19 21.69 8.38 13.34
N GLY A 20 21.79 9.09 12.21
CA GLY A 20 22.98 9.81 11.77
C GLY A 20 23.76 9.07 10.68
N ASN A 21 23.21 7.99 10.12
CA ASN A 21 23.81 7.25 9.01
C ASN A 21 23.32 7.74 7.63
N GLY A 22 22.36 8.67 7.58
CA GLY A 22 21.86 9.28 6.35
C GLY A 22 20.86 8.41 5.59
N ILE A 23 20.39 7.32 6.18
CA ILE A 23 19.44 6.35 5.61
C ILE A 23 18.41 5.95 6.65
N LEU A 24 17.23 5.51 6.21
CA LEU A 24 16.20 4.99 7.10
C LEU A 24 15.99 3.50 6.89
N SER A 25 16.22 2.73 7.95
CA SER A 25 15.83 1.33 8.04
C SER A 25 14.32 1.17 8.24
N LEU A 26 13.81 -0.04 8.01
CA LEU A 26 12.41 -0.35 8.27
C LEU A 26 12.00 -0.07 9.74
N ALA A 27 12.90 -0.29 10.70
CA ALA A 27 12.63 -0.05 12.12
C ALA A 27 12.60 1.45 12.47
N GLU A 28 13.42 2.27 11.81
CA GLU A 28 13.36 3.73 11.97
C GLU A 28 12.08 4.30 11.37
N ILE A 29 11.67 3.80 10.21
CA ILE A 29 10.40 4.16 9.58
C ILE A 29 9.19 3.72 10.41
N ASP A 30 9.21 2.52 10.97
CA ASP A 30 8.11 2.01 11.81
C ASP A 30 7.89 2.91 13.03
N ARG A 31 8.98 3.29 13.72
CA ARG A 31 8.92 4.28 14.81
C ARG A 31 8.46 5.65 14.34
N ALA A 32 8.94 6.10 13.18
CA ALA A 32 8.57 7.39 12.60
C ALA A 32 7.06 7.49 12.32
N ILE A 33 6.50 6.45 11.72
CA ILE A 33 5.09 6.39 11.36
C ILE A 33 4.24 6.36 12.62
N VAL A 34 4.57 5.52 13.61
CA VAL A 34 3.80 5.46 14.87
C VAL A 34 3.76 6.82 15.57
N PHE A 35 4.85 7.60 15.50
CA PHE A 35 4.89 8.94 16.10
C PHE A 35 4.12 9.99 15.30
N TRP A 36 4.28 10.02 13.97
CA TRP A 36 3.76 11.10 13.13
C TRP A 36 2.34 10.84 12.60
N HIS A 37 2.05 9.60 12.22
CA HIS A 37 0.74 9.12 11.77
C HIS A 37 0.37 7.82 12.49
N PRO A 38 -0.06 7.89 13.76
CA PRO A 38 -0.51 6.73 14.52
C PRO A 38 -1.57 5.89 13.79
N GLU A 39 -2.40 6.53 12.95
CA GLU A 39 -3.40 5.89 12.11
C GLU A 39 -2.80 4.92 11.07
N PHE A 40 -1.58 5.17 10.61
CA PHE A 40 -0.85 4.31 9.67
C PHE A 40 -0.02 3.25 10.38
N GLY A 41 0.34 3.45 11.65
CA GLY A 41 1.19 2.55 12.44
C GLY A 41 0.59 1.14 12.62
N THR A 42 -0.73 1.00 12.51
CA THR A 42 -1.40 -0.31 12.57
C THR A 42 -1.29 -1.12 11.27
N ASN A 43 -0.92 -0.46 10.17
CA ASN A 43 -0.97 -1.04 8.83
C ASN A 43 0.41 -1.46 8.31
N ARG A 44 0.95 -2.49 8.96
CA ARG A 44 2.31 -2.96 8.68
C ARG A 44 2.51 -3.42 7.22
N GLN A 45 1.47 -4.00 6.60
CA GLN A 45 1.57 -4.46 5.21
C GLN A 45 1.70 -3.28 4.23
N ALA A 46 0.90 -2.23 4.40
CA ALA A 46 1.00 -1.03 3.58
C ALA A 46 2.36 -0.34 3.74
N MET A 47 2.86 -0.22 4.97
CA MET A 47 4.19 0.35 5.25
C MET A 47 5.31 -0.45 4.56
N ILE A 48 5.31 -1.78 4.69
CA ILE A 48 6.34 -2.63 4.07
C ILE A 48 6.29 -2.50 2.55
N ARG A 49 5.09 -2.44 1.95
CA ARG A 49 4.95 -2.24 0.52
C ARG A 49 5.43 -0.87 0.07
N ALA A 50 5.10 0.19 0.81
CA ALA A 50 5.60 1.54 0.55
C ALA A 50 7.14 1.60 0.62
N PHE A 51 7.72 0.99 1.65
CA PHE A 51 9.16 0.89 1.84
C PHE A 51 9.84 0.22 0.64
N LYS A 52 9.39 -0.99 0.29
CA LYS A 52 9.96 -1.75 -0.83
C LYS A 52 9.79 -1.06 -2.18
N ALA A 53 8.71 -0.32 -2.39
CA ALA A 53 8.45 0.39 -3.64
C ALA A 53 9.15 1.76 -3.73
N ALA A 54 9.64 2.29 -2.60
CA ALA A 54 10.43 3.50 -2.51
C ALA A 54 11.93 3.25 -2.68
N ASP A 55 12.43 2.10 -2.21
CA ASP A 55 13.81 1.63 -2.38
C ASP A 55 14.07 1.26 -3.85
N THR A 56 14.41 2.27 -4.65
CA THR A 56 14.56 2.14 -6.11
C THR A 56 15.93 1.62 -6.51
N ASN A 57 16.95 1.82 -5.65
CA ASN A 57 18.28 1.31 -5.88
C ASN A 57 18.55 -0.05 -5.23
N GLY A 58 17.57 -0.62 -4.52
CA GLY A 58 17.67 -1.94 -3.90
C GLY A 58 18.68 -1.98 -2.75
N SER A 59 18.88 -0.84 -2.09
CA SER A 59 19.80 -0.74 -0.96
C SER A 59 19.29 -1.47 0.28
N GLY A 60 17.98 -1.76 0.34
CA GLY A 60 17.30 -2.26 1.53
C GLY A 60 16.99 -1.16 2.54
N PHE A 61 17.20 0.11 2.19
CA PHE A 61 16.97 1.29 3.02
C PHE A 61 16.23 2.37 2.22
N VAL A 62 15.70 3.39 2.91
CA VAL A 62 15.15 4.59 2.28
C VAL A 62 16.16 5.72 2.43
N GLU A 63 16.74 6.16 1.32
CA GLU A 63 17.59 7.35 1.29
C GLU A 63 16.77 8.64 1.28
N PHE A 64 17.36 9.79 1.63
CA PHE A 64 16.64 11.08 1.60
C PHE A 64 16.03 11.40 0.23
N LYS A 65 16.69 11.00 -0.86
CA LYS A 65 16.19 11.17 -2.24
C LYS A 65 14.93 10.33 -2.52
N GLU A 66 14.76 9.21 -1.81
CA GLU A 66 13.64 8.28 -1.92
C GLU A 66 12.54 8.59 -0.91
N PHE A 67 12.86 9.35 0.15
CA PHE A 67 11.95 9.62 1.25
C PHE A 67 10.65 10.32 0.83
N HIS A 68 10.71 11.28 -0.10
CA HIS A 68 9.48 11.92 -0.58
C HIS A 68 8.57 10.91 -1.31
N ARG A 69 9.17 10.03 -2.12
CA ARG A 69 8.45 8.94 -2.80
C ARG A 69 7.89 7.95 -1.78
N PHE A 70 8.64 7.63 -0.73
CA PHE A 70 8.18 6.79 0.36
C PHE A 70 6.90 7.34 1.02
N LEU A 71 6.84 8.64 1.31
CA LEU A 71 5.65 9.26 1.91
C LEU A 71 4.43 9.20 0.98
N ASP A 72 4.61 9.49 -0.31
CA ASP A 72 3.54 9.39 -1.31
C ASP A 72 3.01 7.95 -1.41
N LEU A 73 3.91 6.96 -1.41
CA LEU A 73 3.57 5.55 -1.45
C LEU A 73 2.93 5.08 -0.14
N LEU A 74 3.37 5.58 1.02
CA LEU A 74 2.80 5.25 2.32
C LEU A 74 1.33 5.65 2.38
N TYR A 75 1.00 6.87 1.93
CA TYR A 75 -0.39 7.31 1.85
C TYR A 75 -1.18 6.43 0.86
N TYR A 76 -0.62 6.19 -0.32
CA TYR A 76 -1.27 5.38 -1.36
C TYR A 76 -1.59 3.95 -0.87
N TYR A 77 -0.62 3.24 -0.32
CA TYR A 77 -0.82 1.87 0.17
C TYR A 77 -1.73 1.80 1.40
N ASN A 78 -1.75 2.84 2.25
CA ASN A 78 -2.74 2.92 3.32
C ASN A 78 -4.16 3.07 2.77
N GLN A 79 -4.37 3.89 1.73
CA GLN A 79 -5.67 3.97 1.06
C GLN A 79 -6.07 2.63 0.43
N LEU A 80 -5.14 1.94 -0.24
CA LEU A 80 -5.41 0.62 -0.80
C LEU A 80 -5.77 -0.40 0.29
N SER A 81 -5.10 -0.36 1.43
CA SER A 81 -5.43 -1.24 2.54
C SER A 81 -6.79 -0.92 3.17
N ASN A 82 -7.20 0.35 3.19
CA ASN A 82 -8.55 0.73 3.59
C ASN A 82 -9.61 0.15 2.64
N LEU A 83 -9.34 0.16 1.33
CA LEU A 83 -10.22 -0.46 0.33
C LEU A 83 -10.22 -1.99 0.48
N PHE A 84 -9.05 -2.60 0.64
CA PHE A 84 -8.92 -4.04 0.85
C PHE A 84 -9.71 -4.50 2.07
N ARG A 85 -9.62 -3.78 3.20
CA ARG A 85 -10.39 -4.07 4.41
C ARG A 85 -11.91 -3.88 4.27
N GLN A 86 -12.36 -3.07 3.31
CA GLN A 86 -13.80 -2.95 3.02
C GLN A 86 -14.31 -4.15 2.20
N LEU A 87 -13.43 -4.77 1.41
CA LEU A 87 -13.74 -5.97 0.63
C LEU A 87 -13.64 -7.25 1.50
N ASP A 88 -12.63 -7.34 2.35
CA ASP A 88 -12.38 -8.43 3.31
C ASP A 88 -13.37 -8.38 4.48
N THR A 89 -14.61 -8.78 4.22
CA THR A 89 -15.73 -8.73 5.18
C THR A 89 -15.55 -9.69 6.35
N ASN A 90 -14.97 -10.87 6.10
CA ASN A 90 -14.75 -11.89 7.12
C ASN A 90 -13.45 -11.67 7.92
N LYS A 91 -12.59 -10.72 7.47
CA LYS A 91 -11.33 -10.31 8.10
C LYS A 91 -10.28 -11.42 8.13
N ASP A 92 -10.29 -12.32 7.15
CA ASP A 92 -9.30 -13.39 7.02
C ASP A 92 -7.99 -12.94 6.33
N LYS A 93 -7.91 -11.65 5.96
CA LYS A 93 -6.79 -10.98 5.27
C LYS A 93 -6.62 -11.41 3.82
N ARG A 94 -7.67 -11.97 3.22
CA ARG A 94 -7.75 -12.36 1.81
C ARG A 94 -9.11 -11.91 1.28
N ILE A 95 -9.24 -11.79 -0.02
CA ILE A 95 -10.54 -11.51 -0.64
C ILE A 95 -10.95 -12.76 -1.41
N SER A 96 -12.01 -13.39 -0.92
CA SER A 96 -12.66 -14.49 -1.63
C SER A 96 -13.41 -14.00 -2.87
N PHE A 97 -13.76 -14.90 -3.78
CA PHE A 97 -14.58 -14.54 -4.95
C PHE A 97 -15.93 -13.92 -4.56
N ASN A 98 -16.55 -14.40 -3.47
CA ASN A 98 -17.82 -13.85 -2.99
C ASN A 98 -17.68 -12.42 -2.46
N GLU A 99 -16.61 -12.14 -1.73
CA GLU A 99 -16.30 -10.79 -1.24
C GLU A 99 -15.97 -9.84 -2.38
N PHE A 100 -15.19 -10.30 -3.36
CA PHE A 100 -14.95 -9.56 -4.59
C PHE A 100 -16.26 -9.25 -5.32
N LYS A 101 -17.14 -10.24 -5.50
CA LYS A 101 -18.45 -10.09 -6.15
C LYS A 101 -19.37 -9.11 -5.42
N GLN A 102 -19.24 -8.97 -4.10
CA GLN A 102 -20.05 -8.01 -3.34
C GLN A 102 -19.50 -6.58 -3.37
N GLY A 103 -18.19 -6.41 -3.60
CA GLY A 103 -17.53 -5.11 -3.50
C GLY A 103 -16.76 -4.65 -4.74
N HIS A 104 -16.89 -5.32 -5.89
CA HIS A 104 -16.16 -4.99 -7.12
C HIS A 104 -16.34 -3.52 -7.55
N GLU A 105 -17.46 -2.89 -7.21
CA GLU A 105 -17.71 -1.48 -7.50
C GLU A 105 -16.77 -0.54 -6.73
N LEU A 106 -16.36 -0.90 -5.50
CA LEU A 106 -15.43 -0.11 -4.68
C LEU A 106 -14.06 0.05 -5.33
N ILE A 107 -13.69 -0.88 -6.20
CA ILE A 107 -12.43 -0.87 -6.94
C ILE A 107 -12.63 -0.35 -8.37
N GLY A 108 -13.82 0.18 -8.68
CA GLY A 108 -14.19 0.75 -9.97
C GLY A 108 -14.38 -0.28 -11.07
N TYR A 109 -14.76 -1.51 -10.75
CA TYR A 109 -15.17 -2.50 -11.75
C TYR A 109 -16.70 -2.49 -11.85
N SER A 110 -17.25 -2.25 -13.03
CA SER A 110 -18.69 -1.98 -13.22
C SER A 110 -19.50 -3.16 -13.72
N SER A 111 -18.87 -4.24 -14.21
CA SER A 111 -19.61 -5.41 -14.70
C SER A 111 -20.15 -6.23 -13.52
N THR A 112 -21.42 -6.61 -13.61
CA THR A 112 -22.11 -7.49 -12.64
C THR A 112 -22.28 -8.92 -13.16
N ASP A 113 -21.85 -9.18 -14.41
CA ASP A 113 -21.91 -10.51 -15.02
C ASP A 113 -20.92 -11.47 -14.32
N GLU A 114 -21.39 -12.66 -13.96
CA GLU A 114 -20.62 -13.60 -13.16
C GLU A 114 -19.36 -14.10 -13.88
N ASN A 115 -19.43 -14.32 -15.19
CA ASN A 115 -18.28 -14.76 -15.96
C ASN A 115 -17.21 -13.67 -16.03
N SER A 116 -17.64 -12.42 -16.23
CA SER A 116 -16.79 -11.24 -16.28
C SER A 116 -16.11 -11.00 -14.93
N LEU A 117 -16.87 -11.10 -13.84
CA LEU A 117 -16.34 -11.03 -12.47
C LEU A 117 -15.32 -12.14 -12.19
N ARG A 118 -15.61 -13.37 -12.61
CA ARG A 118 -14.70 -14.52 -12.45
C ARG A 118 -13.41 -14.33 -13.23
N GLN A 119 -13.50 -13.84 -14.46
CA GLN A 119 -12.32 -13.53 -15.29
C GLN A 119 -11.46 -12.44 -14.65
N GLU A 120 -12.08 -11.36 -14.17
CA GLU A 120 -11.34 -10.27 -13.53
C GLU A 120 -10.71 -10.72 -12.20
N PHE A 121 -11.44 -11.48 -11.39
CA PHE A 121 -10.91 -12.08 -10.17
C PHE A 121 -9.66 -12.93 -10.46
N ASN A 122 -9.73 -13.83 -11.44
CA ASN A 122 -8.61 -14.68 -11.85
C ASN A 122 -7.43 -13.87 -12.41
N ARG A 123 -7.69 -12.69 -12.99
CA ARG A 123 -6.63 -11.78 -13.47
C ARG A 123 -5.89 -11.12 -12.31
N ILE A 124 -6.58 -10.89 -11.19
CA ILE A 124 -6.00 -10.34 -9.97
C ILE A 124 -5.27 -11.44 -9.18
N ASP A 125 -5.86 -12.62 -9.04
CA ASP A 125 -5.29 -13.82 -8.39
C ASP A 125 -4.18 -14.45 -9.24
N THR A 126 -3.03 -13.77 -9.28
CA THR A 126 -1.87 -14.14 -10.09
C THR A 126 -1.17 -15.41 -9.61
N ASN A 127 -1.26 -15.74 -8.33
CA ASN A 127 -0.68 -16.96 -7.78
C ASN A 127 -1.64 -18.17 -7.88
N HIS A 128 -2.88 -17.95 -8.35
CA HIS A 128 -3.92 -18.96 -8.50
C HIS A 128 -4.25 -19.69 -7.19
N GLY A 129 -4.17 -18.95 -6.08
CA GLY A 129 -4.47 -19.46 -4.74
C GLY A 129 -5.96 -19.56 -4.45
N GLY A 130 -6.82 -19.05 -5.34
CA GLY A 130 -8.27 -18.97 -5.17
C GLY A 130 -8.72 -17.79 -4.32
N TYR A 131 -7.81 -16.90 -3.95
CA TYR A 131 -8.05 -15.72 -3.13
C TYR A 131 -7.15 -14.58 -3.59
N ILE A 132 -7.67 -13.36 -3.59
CA ILE A 132 -6.85 -12.17 -3.84
C ILE A 132 -6.14 -11.78 -2.55
N LEU A 133 -4.81 -11.81 -2.57
CA LEU A 133 -3.98 -11.30 -1.47
C LEU A 133 -3.77 -9.79 -1.59
N PHE A 134 -3.42 -9.13 -0.47
CA PHE A 134 -3.18 -7.68 -0.47
C PHE A 134 -2.12 -7.24 -1.47
N ASP A 135 -1.08 -8.06 -1.69
CA ASP A 135 -0.02 -7.77 -2.65
C ASP A 135 -0.51 -7.78 -4.10
N GLU A 136 -1.37 -8.75 -4.43
CA GLU A 136 -1.97 -8.89 -5.74
C GLU A 136 -2.96 -7.76 -6.02
N PHE A 137 -3.76 -7.43 -5.00
CA PHE A 137 -4.65 -6.26 -5.01
C PHE A 137 -3.86 -4.97 -5.25
N CYS A 138 -2.73 -4.79 -4.58
CA CYS A 138 -1.87 -3.62 -4.77
C CYS A 138 -1.33 -3.52 -6.20
N ILE A 139 -0.86 -4.64 -6.77
CA ILE A 139 -0.36 -4.68 -8.14
C ILE A 139 -1.48 -4.33 -9.13
N TYR A 140 -2.67 -4.88 -8.93
CA TYR A 140 -3.84 -4.58 -9.73
C TYR A 140 -4.20 -3.08 -9.71
N MET A 141 -4.33 -2.51 -8.51
CA MET A 141 -4.70 -1.09 -8.34
C MET A 141 -3.63 -0.14 -8.89
N ALA A 142 -2.35 -0.52 -8.80
CA ALA A 142 -1.26 0.23 -9.40
C ALA A 142 -1.33 0.22 -10.93
N LYS A 143 -1.59 -0.94 -11.54
CA LYS A 143 -1.79 -1.06 -13.00
C LYS A 143 -3.00 -0.26 -13.48
N LYS A 144 -4.11 -0.31 -12.75
CA LYS A 144 -5.34 0.40 -13.08
C LYS A 144 -5.18 1.93 -13.05
N LYS A 145 -4.36 2.46 -12.13
CA LYS A 145 -4.04 3.89 -12.06
C LYS A 145 -3.22 4.41 -13.26
N LEU A 146 -2.56 3.52 -14.01
CA LEU A 146 -1.74 3.85 -15.18
C LEU A 146 -2.50 3.77 -16.50
N GLN A 147 -3.78 3.35 -16.48
CA GLN A 147 -4.67 3.26 -17.64
C GLN A 147 -5.64 4.44 -17.65
#